data_AF-A0A7V0V1A7-F1
#
_entry.id   AF-A0A7V0V1A7-F1
#
_cell.length_a   1.000
_cell.length_b   1.000
_cell.length_c   1.000
_cell.angle_alpha   90.00
_cell.angle_beta   90.00
_cell.angle_gamma   90.00
#
_symmetry.space_group_name_H-M   'P 1'
#
loop_
_entity.id
_entity.type
_entity.pdbx_description
1 polymer ?
#
loop_
_entity_poly.entity_id
_entity_poly.type
_entity_poly.pdbx_seq_one_letter_code
_entity_poly.pdbx_strand_id
1 'polypeptide(L)' 'MEVCMPGGYMGRWLHVDLTTGHIRTYPLEERDALRFVGGSGLAARMIGQKVADGPDPFGPENPLIFTTGP' A
#
# COMPACT_ATOMS: atom_id res chain seq x y z
N MET A 1 6.95 16.15 -17.49
CA MET A 1 6.41 16.84 -16.30
C MET A 1 6.91 16.08 -15.10
N GLU A 2 7.69 16.74 -14.25
CA GLU A 2 8.05 16.21 -12.94
C GLU A 2 6.75 16.19 -12.13
N VAL A 3 6.33 14.99 -11.71
CA VAL A 3 5.25 14.86 -10.74
C VAL A 3 5.91 15.12 -9.39
N CYS A 4 5.19 15.78 -8.49
CA CYS A 4 5.61 15.92 -7.11
C CYS A 4 4.51 15.37 -6.21
N MET A 5 4.89 14.97 -5.00
CA MET A 5 3.93 14.49 -4.02
C MET A 5 2.87 15.53 -3.68
N PRO A 6 1.57 15.21 -3.80
CA PRO A 6 0.51 16.12 -3.38
C PRO A 6 0.55 16.39 -1.87
N GLY A 7 0.01 17.54 -1.45
CA GLY A 7 -0.18 17.84 -0.03
C GLY A 7 -1.14 16.87 0.66
N GLY A 8 -0.98 16.70 1.99
CA GLY A 8 -1.78 15.79 2.80
C GLY A 8 -1.23 14.36 2.92
N TYR A 9 -0.23 13.99 2.10
CA TYR A 9 0.42 12.68 2.17
C TYR A 9 1.71 12.73 2.97
N MET A 10 1.93 11.71 3.81
CA MET A 10 3.22 11.49 4.48
C MET A 10 4.31 11.00 3.51
N GLY A 11 3.92 10.51 2.34
CA GLY A 11 4.84 10.09 1.28
C GLY A 11 5.54 8.77 1.44
N ARG A 12 5.08 7.96 2.39
CA ARG A 12 5.65 6.66 2.70
C ARG A 12 4.60 5.75 3.29
N TRP A 13 4.85 4.45 3.20
CA TRP A 13 4.05 3.41 3.84
C TRP A 13 4.98 2.36 4.48
N LEU A 14 4.41 1.55 5.37
CA LEU A 14 5.13 0.51 6.09
C LEU A 14 4.71 -0.87 5.59
N HIS A 15 5.70 -1.71 5.33
CA HIS A 15 5.52 -3.15 5.21
C HIS A 15 5.94 -3.79 6.53
N VAL A 16 5.01 -4.48 7.18
CA VAL A 16 5.24 -5.21 8.43
C VAL A 16 5.04 -6.69 8.16
N ASP A 17 6.10 -7.46 8.28
CA ASP A 17 6.06 -8.91 8.23
C ASP A 17 5.86 -9.44 9.66
N LEU A 18 4.69 -10.03 9.92
CA LEU A 18 4.33 -10.56 11.24
C LEU A 18 4.96 -11.93 11.52
N THR A 19 5.45 -12.64 10.51
CA THR A 19 6.15 -13.91 10.65
C THR A 19 7.58 -13.68 11.16
N THR A 20 8.26 -12.66 10.64
CA THR A 20 9.66 -12.36 11.01
C THR A 20 9.81 -11.18 11.98
N GLY A 21 8.78 -10.35 12.12
CA GLY A 21 8.84 -9.10 12.89
C GLY A 21 9.55 -7.96 12.16
N HIS A 22 9.92 -8.12 10.90
CA HIS A 22 10.61 -7.08 10.14
C HIS A 22 9.66 -5.95 9.70
N ILE A 23 10.12 -4.72 9.87
CA ILE A 23 9.43 -3.51 9.44
C ILE A 23 10.28 -2.79 8.41
N ARG A 24 9.70 -2.45 7.26
CA ARG A 24 10.36 -1.69 6.20
C ARG A 24 9.52 -0.49 5.80
N THR A 25 10.16 0.64 5.59
CA THR A 25 9.52 1.84 5.06
C THR A 25 9.76 1.91 3.57
N TYR A 26 8.72 2.19 2.80
CA TYR A 26 8.78 2.39 1.35
C TYR A 26 8.24 3.76 0.99
N PRO A 27 8.80 4.43 -0.02
CA PRO A 27 8.20 5.65 -0.56
C PRO A 27 6.82 5.34 -1.17
N LEU A 28 5.90 6.30 -1.08
CA LEU A 28 4.66 6.29 -1.84
C LEU A 28 4.93 6.91 -3.21
N GLU A 29 4.67 6.14 -4.27
CA GLU A 29 4.76 6.63 -5.64
C GLU A 29 3.75 7.75 -5.87
N GLU A 30 4.22 8.92 -6.31
CA GLU A 30 3.38 10.11 -6.48
C GLU A 30 2.27 9.89 -7.52
N ARG A 31 2.55 9.06 -8.53
CA ARG A 31 1.57 8.64 -9.53
C ARG A 31 0.42 7.83 -8.91
N ASP A 32 0.73 6.98 -7.93
CA ASP A 32 -0.29 6.20 -7.23
C ASP A 32 -1.07 7.09 -6.26
N ALA A 33 -0.42 8.05 -5.58
CA ALA A 33 -1.09 9.06 -4.77
C ALA A 33 -2.11 9.87 -5.59
N LEU A 34 -1.71 10.36 -6.78
CA LEU A 34 -2.60 11.11 -7.67
C LEU A 34 -3.74 10.26 -8.25
N ARG A 35 -3.44 9.01 -8.64
CA ARG A 35 -4.41 8.15 -9.33
C ARG A 35 -5.46 7.58 -8.37
N PHE A 36 -5.05 7.24 -7.15
CA PHE A 36 -5.89 6.47 -6.24
C PHE A 36 -6.32 7.24 -4.99
N VAL A 37 -5.73 8.41 -4.73
CA VAL A 37 -6.05 9.35 -3.64
C VAL A 37 -5.79 8.80 -2.22
N GLY A 38 -5.99 7.51 -1.96
CA GLY A 38 -5.86 6.93 -0.62
C GLY A 38 -7.01 6.00 -0.31
N GLY A 39 -7.13 5.64 0.96
CA GLY A 39 -8.16 4.74 1.47
C GLY A 39 -8.30 3.46 0.64
N SER A 40 -9.54 3.05 0.37
CA SER A 40 -9.83 1.80 -0.35
C SER A 40 -9.25 1.75 -1.77
N GLY A 41 -9.13 2.89 -2.47
CA GLY A 41 -8.55 2.95 -3.81
C GLY A 41 -7.06 2.61 -3.81
N LEU A 42 -6.30 3.21 -2.89
CA LEU A 42 -4.88 2.90 -2.73
C LEU A 42 -4.67 1.48 -2.18
N ALA A 43 -5.52 1.04 -1.25
CA ALA A 43 -5.48 -0.33 -0.74
C ALA A 43 -5.67 -1.37 -1.86
N ALA A 44 -6.63 -1.16 -2.75
CA ALA A 44 -6.87 -2.04 -3.90
C ALA A 44 -5.66 -2.09 -4.85
N ARG A 45 -5.01 -0.94 -5.11
CA ARG A 45 -3.79 -0.86 -5.92
C ARG A 45 -2.61 -1.61 -5.30
N MET A 46 -2.46 -1.54 -3.96
CA MET A 46 -1.40 -2.23 -3.23
C MET A 46 -1.63 -3.74 -3.14
N ILE A 47 -2.88 -4.17 -2.99
CA ILE A 47 -3.23 -5.58 -2.83
C ILE A 47 -3.35 -6.33 -4.16
N GLY A 48 -3.67 -5.62 -5.26
CA GLY A 48 -4.13 -6.22 -6.51
C GLY A 48 -3.19 -7.27 -7.11
N GLN A 49 -1.87 -7.07 -7.01
CA GLN A 49 -0.89 -8.06 -7.50
C GLN A 49 -0.77 -9.29 -6.61
N LYS A 50 -1.05 -9.18 -5.30
CA LYS A 50 -0.93 -10.28 -4.33
C LYS A 50 -2.18 -11.14 -4.27
N VAL A 51 -3.35 -10.55 -4.48
CA VAL A 51 -4.64 -11.25 -4.44
C VAL A 51 -4.99 -11.92 -5.77
N ALA A 52 -4.35 -11.51 -6.88
CA ALA A 52 -4.57 -12.12 -8.19
C ALA A 52 -4.32 -13.65 -8.19
N ASP A 53 -3.42 -14.14 -7.34
CA ASP A 53 -3.10 -15.56 -7.22
C ASP A 53 -4.07 -16.34 -6.31
N GLY A 54 -5.09 -15.68 -5.76
CA GLY A 54 -6.12 -16.32 -4.92
C GLY A 54 -5.55 -16.96 -3.65
N PRO A 55 -4.86 -16.20 -2.77
CA PRO A 55 -4.30 -16.73 -1.53
C PRO A 55 -5.37 -17.31 -0.60
N ASP A 56 -4.97 -18.21 0.31
CA ASP A 56 -5.87 -18.63 1.39
C ASP A 56 -6.26 -17.39 2.22
N PRO A 57 -7.56 -17.10 2.41
CA PRO A 57 -8.00 -15.95 3.20
C PRO A 57 -7.41 -15.89 4.62
N PHE A 58 -7.05 -17.03 5.20
CA PHE A 58 -6.40 -17.13 6.51
C PHE A 58 -4.91 -17.47 6.44
N GLY A 59 -4.34 -17.57 5.24
CA GLY A 59 -2.94 -17.88 5.00
C GLY A 59 -2.02 -16.69 5.28
N PRO A 60 -0.75 -16.94 5.68
CA PRO A 60 0.24 -15.89 5.95
C PRO A 60 0.59 -15.03 4.72
N GLU A 61 0.31 -15.52 3.52
CA GLU A 61 0.49 -14.81 2.26
C GLU A 61 -0.60 -13.77 1.98
N ASN A 62 -1.73 -13.81 2.70
CA ASN A 62 -2.83 -12.87 2.53
C ASN A 62 -2.55 -11.55 3.28
N PRO A 63 -2.26 -10.44 2.59
CA PRO A 63 -1.88 -9.19 3.24
C PRO A 63 -3.09 -8.47 3.84
N LEU A 64 -2.93 -7.96 5.07
CA LEU A 64 -3.85 -6.98 5.66
C LEU A 64 -3.35 -5.56 5.40
N ILE A 65 -4.17 -4.72 4.78
CA ILE A 65 -3.80 -3.36 4.39
C ILE A 65 -4.60 -2.33 5.17
N PHE A 66 -3.86 -1.44 5.85
CA PHE A 66 -4.39 -0.22 6.45
C PHE A 66 -3.94 0.98 5.64
N THR A 67 -4.89 1.78 5.18
CA THR A 67 -4.62 3.01 4.42
C THR A 67 -5.49 4.13 4.94
N THR A 68 -5.00 5.35 4.79
CA THR A 68 -5.75 6.58 5.04
C THR A 68 -5.88 7.37 3.74
N GLY A 69 -6.75 8.37 3.74
CA GLY A 69 -6.69 9.45 2.74
C GLY A 69 -5.81 10.60 3.25
N PRO A 70 -5.37 11.50 2.35
CA PRO A 70 -4.83 12.80 2.70
C PRO A 70 -5.85 13.70 3.41
#